data_AF-A0A5Y0GDV3-F1
#
_entry.id   AF-A0A5Y0GDV3-F1
#
_cell.length_a   1.000
_cell.length_b   1.000
_cell.length_c   1.000
_cell.angle_alpha   90.00
_cell.angle_beta   90.00
_cell.angle_gamma   90.00
#
_symmetry.space_group_name_H-M   'P 1'
#
loop_
_entity.id
_entity.type
_entity.pdbx_description
1 polymer ?
#
loop_
_entity_poly.entity_id
_entity_poly.type
_entity_poly.pdbx_seq_one_letter_code
_entity_poly.pdbx_strand_id
1 'polypeptide(L)'
;MTTITKEWLQQTIAEFENTRDDIPFGLSDDDAKILIVLKQTLAALTAEPVRYLNKFSGTCVTLEQQSNAADDVAVYMPLYAAPPALNAPPERPADSSNGDDVEAWFDEGWNACRAAMLNGGKS
;
A
#
# COMPACT_ATOMS: atom_id res chain seq x y z
N MET A 1 5.09 -16.53 -15.42
CA MET A 1 4.82 -15.51 -14.39
C MET A 1 4.83 -14.17 -15.10
N THR A 2 3.74 -13.41 -15.05
CA THR A 2 3.64 -12.11 -15.71
C THR A 2 4.05 -11.04 -14.70
N THR A 3 5.09 -10.26 -15.00
CA THR A 3 5.55 -9.18 -14.13
C THR A 3 4.71 -7.93 -14.40
N ILE A 4 4.11 -7.37 -13.36
CA ILE A 4 3.42 -6.08 -13.45
C ILE A 4 4.49 -4.98 -13.56
N THR A 5 4.44 -4.20 -14.63
CA THR A 5 5.39 -3.09 -14.85
C THR A 5 4.81 -1.76 -14.37
N LYS A 6 5.70 -0.79 -14.11
CA LYS A 6 5.33 0.56 -13.70
C LYS A 6 4.49 1.25 -14.77
N GLU A 7 4.88 1.11 -16.03
CA GLU A 7 4.22 1.74 -17.18
C GLU A 7 2.80 1.20 -17.34
N TRP A 8 2.62 -0.11 -17.18
CA TRP A 8 1.31 -0.74 -17.23
C TRP A 8 0.40 -0.24 -16.10
N LEU A 9 0.91 -0.12 -14.87
CA LEU A 9 0.16 0.44 -13.75
C LEU A 9 -0.26 1.89 -14.02
N GLN A 10 0.67 2.73 -14.49
CA GLN A 10 0.38 4.12 -14.82
C GLN A 10 -0.69 4.26 -15.89
N GLN A 11 -0.60 3.45 -16.95
CA GLN A 11 -1.60 3.45 -18.01
C GLN A 11 -2.97 3.01 -17.49
N THR A 12 -3.03 1.90 -16.75
CA THR A 12 -4.28 1.36 -16.21
C THR A 12 -4.94 2.35 -15.24
N ILE A 13 -4.16 3.01 -14.38
CA ILE A 13 -4.67 4.05 -13.47
C ILE A 13 -5.29 5.20 -14.27
N ALA A 14 -4.61 5.68 -15.32
CA ALA A 14 -5.12 6.77 -16.16
C ALA A 14 -6.44 6.40 -16.86
N GLU A 15 -6.56 5.15 -17.33
CA GLU A 15 -7.80 4.64 -17.95
C GLU A 15 -8.96 4.61 -16.94
N PHE A 16 -8.72 4.15 -15.71
CA PHE A 16 -9.72 4.15 -14.63
C PHE A 16 -10.11 5.58 -14.20
N GLU A 17 -9.14 6.49 -14.09
CA GLU A 17 -9.41 7.89 -13.75
C GLU A 17 -10.22 8.61 -14.83
N ASN A 18 -9.91 8.37 -16.11
CA ASN A 18 -10.70 8.92 -17.21
C ASN A 18 -12.13 8.37 -17.19
N THR A 19 -12.29 7.07 -16.98
CA THR A 19 -13.62 6.43 -16.88
C THR A 19 -14.43 7.01 -15.71
N ARG A 20 -13.79 7.24 -14.55
CA ARG A 20 -14.43 7.90 -13.40
C ARG A 20 -14.96 9.28 -13.77
N ASP A 21 -14.17 10.06 -14.51
CA ASP A 21 -14.48 11.45 -14.83
C ASP A 21 -15.55 11.57 -15.93
N ASP A 22 -15.66 10.58 -16.83
CA ASP A 22 -16.66 10.51 -17.89
C ASP A 22 -18.06 10.05 -17.42
N ILE A 23 -18.14 9.29 -16.32
CA ILE A 23 -19.42 8.77 -15.80
C ILE A 23 -20.03 9.78 -14.81
N PRO A 24 -21.29 10.26 -15.02
CA PRO A 24 -21.92 11.25 -14.15
C PRO A 24 -22.08 10.84 -12.68
N PHE A 25 -22.12 9.53 -12.44
CA PHE A 25 -22.26 8.93 -11.10
C PHE A 25 -20.94 8.37 -10.56
N GLY A 26 -19.83 8.51 -11.30
CA GLY A 26 -18.52 7.98 -10.95
C GLY A 26 -18.36 6.47 -11.18
N LEU A 27 -17.29 5.93 -10.60
CA LEU A 27 -16.98 4.49 -10.62
C LEU A 27 -17.88 3.71 -9.66
N SER A 28 -18.07 2.41 -9.94
CA SER A 28 -18.62 1.49 -8.94
C SER A 28 -17.71 1.39 -7.72
N ASP A 29 -18.23 0.95 -6.57
CA ASP A 29 -17.44 0.78 -5.35
C ASP A 29 -16.25 -0.17 -5.56
N ASP A 30 -16.44 -1.23 -6.35
CA ASP A 30 -15.38 -2.19 -6.66
C ASP A 30 -14.31 -1.58 -7.57
N ASP A 31 -14.72 -0.84 -8.60
CA ASP A 31 -13.77 -0.13 -9.48
C ASP A 31 -13.00 0.96 -8.74
N ALA A 32 -13.66 1.66 -7.81
CA ALA A 32 -13.02 2.64 -6.94
C ALA A 32 -11.97 1.98 -6.02
N LYS A 33 -12.28 0.82 -5.43
CA LYS A 33 -11.33 0.03 -4.64
C LYS A 33 -10.16 -0.46 -5.48
N ILE A 34 -10.41 -0.94 -6.69
CA ILE A 34 -9.37 -1.37 -7.64
C ILE A 34 -8.43 -0.20 -7.94
N LEU A 35 -8.96 0.99 -8.25
CA LEU A 35 -8.16 2.18 -8.52
C LEU A 35 -7.27 2.56 -7.33
N ILE A 36 -7.78 2.44 -6.10
CA ILE A 36 -6.99 2.67 -4.89
C ILE A 36 -5.82 1.68 -4.79
N VAL A 37 -6.09 0.38 -5.01
CA VAL A 37 -5.05 -0.66 -4.97
C VAL A 37 -4.00 -0.45 -6.06
N LEU A 38 -4.41 -0.07 -7.27
CA LEU A 38 -3.47 0.23 -8.37
C LEU A 38 -2.56 1.40 -8.00
N LYS A 39 -3.11 2.49 -7.46
CA LYS A 39 -2.33 3.65 -7.00
C LYS A 39 -1.37 3.30 -5.87
N GLN A 40 -1.82 2.50 -4.91
CA GLN A 40 -0.98 2.00 -3.81
C GLN A 40 0.15 1.10 -4.31
N THR A 41 -0.14 0.23 -5.28
CA THR A 41 0.85 -0.64 -5.93
C THR A 41 1.90 0.19 -6.68
N LEU A 42 1.47 1.22 -7.41
CA LEU A 42 2.39 2.15 -8.08
C LEU A 42 3.27 2.88 -7.06
N ALA A 43 2.69 3.41 -5.99
CA ALA A 43 3.44 4.09 -4.93
C ALA A 43 4.46 3.17 -4.25
N ALA A 44 4.09 1.90 -4.00
CA ALA A 44 4.99 0.90 -3.45
C ALA A 44 6.14 0.55 -4.41
N LEU A 45 5.86 0.44 -5.71
CA LEU A 45 6.86 0.14 -6.74
C LEU A 45 7.86 1.28 -6.93
N THR A 46 7.44 2.53 -6.72
CA THR A 46 8.28 3.72 -6.88
C THR A 46 8.84 4.27 -5.57
N ALA A 47 8.62 3.59 -4.45
CA ALA A 47 9.11 4.06 -3.15
C ALA A 47 10.63 4.02 -3.09
N GLU A 48 11.25 5.13 -2.69
CA GLU A 48 12.69 5.21 -2.48
C GLU A 48 13.04 4.94 -1.01
N PRO A 49 14.06 4.10 -0.72
CA PRO A 49 14.53 3.88 0.65
C PRO A 49 15.11 5.16 1.24
N VAL A 50 14.77 5.45 2.50
CA VAL A 50 15.35 6.57 3.26
C VAL A 50 16.64 6.17 3.95
N ARG A 51 16.74 4.90 4.37
CA ARG A 51 17.92 4.31 5.00
C ARG A 51 18.05 2.84 4.66
N TYR A 52 19.16 2.25 5.05
CA TYR A 52 19.42 0.83 4.94
C TYR A 52 19.80 0.26 6.30
N LEU A 53 19.11 -0.81 6.73
CA LEU A 53 19.39 -1.54 7.96
C LEU A 53 20.39 -2.65 7.66
N ASN A 54 21.55 -2.63 8.33
CA ASN A 54 22.45 -3.78 8.33
C ASN A 54 21.82 -4.91 9.15
N LYS A 55 21.57 -6.05 8.52
CA LYS A 55 20.87 -7.19 9.13
C LYS A 55 21.67 -7.90 10.22
N PHE A 56 22.98 -7.71 10.27
CA PHE A 56 23.87 -8.35 11.25
C PHE A 56 24.18 -7.44 12.44
N SER A 57 24.47 -6.15 12.18
CA SER A 57 24.82 -5.20 13.23
C SER A 57 23.63 -4.41 13.78
N GLY A 58 22.50 -4.38 13.07
CA GLY A 58 21.34 -3.55 13.41
C GLY A 58 21.56 -2.05 13.13
N THR A 59 22.68 -1.66 12.52
CA THR A 59 23.00 -0.25 12.24
C THR A 59 22.23 0.25 11.03
N CYS A 60 21.63 1.45 11.15
CA CYS A 60 21.01 2.14 10.02
C CYS A 60 22.02 3.08 9.35
N VAL A 61 22.17 2.98 8.03
CA VAL A 61 23.11 3.80 7.24
C VAL A 61 22.39 4.51 6.09
N THR A 62 22.98 5.60 5.62
CA THR A 62 22.64 6.25 4.35
C THR A 62 23.59 5.78 3.24
N LEU A 63 23.26 6.05 1.98
CA LEU A 63 24.15 5.74 0.85
C LEU A 63 25.46 6.55 0.88
N GLU A 64 25.45 7.75 1.48
CA GLU A 64 26.68 8.52 1.69
C GLU A 64 27.62 7.82 2.67
N GLN A 65 27.08 7.15 3.70
CA GLN A 65 27.85 6.41 4.69
C GLN A 65 28.33 5.06 4.15
N GLN A 66 27.51 4.40 3.34
CA GLN A 66 27.77 3.09 2.75
C GLN A 66 27.18 3.03 1.34
N SER A 67 27.99 3.30 0.33
CA SER A 67 27.54 3.43 -1.06
C SER A 67 27.00 2.14 -1.67
N ASN A 68 27.45 0.97 -1.18
CA ASN A 68 26.99 -0.34 -1.65
C ASN A 68 25.72 -0.84 -0.94
N ALA A 69 25.14 -0.07 -0.01
CA ALA A 69 24.01 -0.55 0.80
C ALA A 69 22.74 -0.81 -0.04
N ALA A 70 22.59 -0.16 -1.19
CA ALA A 70 21.49 -0.42 -2.14
C ALA A 70 21.65 -1.75 -2.88
N ASP A 71 22.88 -2.15 -3.19
CA ASP A 71 23.16 -3.30 -4.04
C ASP A 71 23.39 -4.58 -3.24
N ASP A 72 23.99 -4.46 -2.04
CA ASP A 72 24.27 -5.59 -1.16
C ASP A 72 23.03 -5.97 -0.34
N VAL A 73 22.04 -6.51 -1.04
CA VAL A 73 20.79 -7.01 -0.46
C VAL A 73 20.99 -8.22 0.45
N ALA A 74 22.18 -8.83 0.50
CA ALA A 74 22.51 -9.89 1.43
C ALA A 74 22.80 -9.34 2.83
N VAL A 75 23.42 -8.16 2.91
CA VAL A 75 23.77 -7.47 4.16
C VAL A 75 22.72 -6.45 4.59
N TYR A 76 22.17 -5.71 3.63
CA TYR A 76 21.31 -4.57 3.91
C TYR A 76 19.86 -4.82 3.54
N MET A 77 18.95 -4.17 4.28
CA MET A 77 17.52 -4.13 4.00
C MET A 77 17.09 -2.66 3.88
N PRO A 78 16.37 -2.27 2.81
CA PRO A 78 15.90 -0.90 2.68
C PRO A 78 14.82 -0.58 3.73
N LEU A 79 14.88 0.63 4.29
CA LEU A 79 13.90 1.20 5.20
C LEU A 79 13.23 2.41 4.53
N TYR A 80 11.91 2.38 4.47
CA TYR A 80 11.10 3.40 3.80
C TYR A 80 10.43 4.34 4.82
N ALA A 81 10.17 5.59 4.43
CA ALA A 81 9.50 6.59 5.29
C ALA A 81 8.09 6.17 5.71
N ALA A 82 7.41 5.43 4.83
CA ALA A 82 6.11 4.83 5.06
C ALA A 82 6.20 3.36 4.63
N PRO A 83 5.44 2.45 5.27
CA PRO A 83 5.29 1.10 4.76
C PRO A 83 4.83 1.18 3.29
N PRO A 84 5.46 0.44 2.36
CA PRO A 84 4.89 0.32 1.02
C PRO A 84 3.46 -0.19 1.20
N ALA A 85 2.50 0.53 0.60
CA ALA A 85 1.06 0.49 0.92
C ALA A 85 0.39 -0.90 0.83
N LEU A 86 1.13 -1.92 0.40
CA LEU A 86 0.72 -3.33 0.31
C LEU A 86 0.68 -4.08 1.65
N ASN A 87 1.22 -3.53 2.73
CA ASN A 87 1.29 -4.24 4.02
C ASN A 87 0.03 -4.12 4.89
N ALA A 88 -0.94 -3.28 4.51
CA ALA A 88 -2.21 -3.20 5.21
C ALA A 88 -3.11 -4.36 4.73
N PRO A 89 -3.70 -5.15 5.65
CA PRO A 89 -4.64 -6.18 5.28
C PRO A 89 -5.81 -5.62 4.44
N PRO A 90 -6.44 -6.41 3.56
CA PRO A 90 -7.53 -5.94 2.71
C PRO A 90 -8.72 -5.48 3.55
N GLU A 91 -9.46 -4.47 3.08
CA GLU A 91 -10.72 -4.05 3.70
C GLU A 91 -11.76 -5.17 3.57
N ARG A 92 -12.54 -5.39 4.61
CA ARG A 92 -13.64 -6.36 4.59
C ARG A 92 -14.96 -5.66 4.23
N PRO A 93 -15.90 -6.36 3.58
CA PRO A 93 -17.18 -5.77 3.22
C PRO A 93 -17.87 -5.22 4.48
N ALA A 94 -18.39 -3.99 4.40
CA ALA A 94 -19.27 -3.48 5.43
C ALA A 94 -20.58 -4.27 5.34
N ASP A 95 -20.86 -5.08 6.36
CA ASP A 95 -22.15 -5.73 6.43
C ASP A 95 -23.24 -4.69 6.75
N SER A 96 -24.38 -4.84 6.09
CA SER A 96 -25.59 -4.05 6.29
C SER A 96 -26.48 -4.57 7.44
N SER A 97 -26.12 -5.70 8.05
CA SER A 97 -26.76 -6.16 9.29
C SER A 97 -26.46 -5.14 10.40
N ASN A 98 -27.41 -4.93 11.30
CA ASN A 98 -27.27 -3.94 12.40
C ASN A 98 -26.26 -4.38 13.49
N GLY A 99 -25.22 -5.15 13.14
CA GLY A 99 -24.27 -5.72 14.08
C GLY A 99 -24.87 -6.85 14.93
N ASP A 100 -25.95 -7.48 14.47
CA ASP A 100 -26.57 -8.60 15.19
C ASP A 100 -25.90 -9.95 14.87
N ASP A 101 -25.01 -9.99 13.87
CA ASP A 101 -24.19 -11.16 13.58
C ASP A 101 -22.72 -10.95 13.97
N VAL A 102 -22.05 -12.06 14.28
CA VAL A 102 -20.67 -12.08 14.79
C VAL A 102 -19.66 -11.63 13.71
N GLU A 103 -19.99 -11.83 12.45
CA GLU A 103 -19.14 -11.47 11.31
C GLU A 103 -19.11 -9.96 11.09
N ALA A 104 -20.24 -9.25 11.23
CA ALA A 104 -20.30 -7.79 11.14
C ALA A 104 -19.42 -7.11 12.19
N TRP A 105 -19.43 -7.57 13.44
CA TRP A 105 -18.54 -7.05 14.49
C TRP A 105 -17.07 -7.34 14.21
N PHE A 106 -16.76 -8.51 13.64
CA PHE A 106 -15.40 -8.82 13.25
C PHE A 106 -14.93 -7.90 12.13
N ASP A 107 -15.76 -7.68 11.11
CA ASP A 107 -15.43 -6.88 9.93
C ASP A 107 -15.28 -5.39 10.28
N GLU A 108 -16.14 -4.84 11.15
CA GLU A 108 -15.98 -3.50 11.71
C GLU A 108 -14.68 -3.35 12.49
N GLY A 109 -14.40 -4.28 13.41
CA GLY A 109 -13.16 -4.26 14.21
C GLY A 109 -11.91 -4.38 13.35
N TRP A 110 -11.97 -5.22 12.31
CA TRP A 110 -10.91 -5.39 11.32
C TRP A 110 -10.66 -4.09 10.54
N ASN A 111 -11.72 -3.48 10.01
CA ASN A 111 -11.63 -2.24 9.23
C ASN A 111 -11.16 -1.05 10.09
N ALA A 112 -11.58 -0.98 11.37
CA ALA A 112 -11.09 0.02 12.32
C ALA A 112 -9.59 -0.15 12.61
N CYS A 113 -9.13 -1.38 12.84
CA CYS A 113 -7.72 -1.69 13.07
C CYS A 113 -6.86 -1.36 11.82
N ARG A 114 -7.36 -1.73 10.64
CA ARG A 114 -6.76 -1.36 9.35
C ARG A 114 -6.67 0.15 9.18
N ALA A 115 -7.74 0.88 9.46
CA ALA A 115 -7.76 2.34 9.37
C ALA A 115 -6.75 2.99 10.33
N ALA A 116 -6.59 2.45 11.54
CA ALA A 116 -5.58 2.91 12.48
C ALA A 116 -4.14 2.67 11.97
N MET A 117 -3.88 1.50 11.37
CA MET A 117 -2.58 1.19 10.74
C MET A 117 -2.27 2.13 9.57
N LEU A 118 -3.27 2.48 8.75
CA LEU A 118 -3.13 3.42 7.63
C LEU A 118 -2.99 4.88 8.08
N ASN A 119 -3.65 5.27 9.17
CA ASN A 119 -3.59 6.63 9.71
C ASN A 119 -2.34 6.90 10.56
N GLY A 120 -1.49 5.88 10.79
CA GLY A 120 -0.14 6.04 11.30
C GLY A 120 -0.06 6.85 12.59
N GLY A 121 -0.75 6.41 13.65
CA GLY A 121 -0.53 6.87 15.03
C GLY A 121 -0.36 8.38 15.20
N LYS A 122 -1.22 9.20 14.58
CA LYS A 122 -1.29 10.64 14.86
C LYS A 122 -1.89 10.82 16.26
N SER A 123 -1.02 10.83 17.27
CA SER A 123 -1.28 11.44 18.58
C SER A 123 -0.77 12.88 18.59
#